data_AF-A0A353RMU3-F1
#
_entry.id   AF-A0A353RMU3-F1
#
_cell.length_a   1.000
_cell.length_b   1.000
_cell.length_c   1.000
_cell.angle_alpha   90.00
_cell.angle_beta   90.00
_cell.angle_gamma   90.00
#
_symmetry.space_group_name_H-M   'P 1'
#
loop_
_entity.id
_entity.type
_entity.pdbx_description
1 polymer ?
#
loop_
_entity_poly.entity_id
_entity_poly.type
_entity_poly.pdbx_seq_one_letter_code
_entity_poly.pdbx_strand_id
1 'polypeptide(L)'
;DPGIVAPGWKRACNLESGDYNNDLTMSEIAGDVWSYSFKGSGVTVIAPKEDGAGIIEIQIDDKVRATVNLSTTGMRKPQQLVCEIRDLEPGNHTIKIINRGDGNVAIDALKIDNLKDEI
;
A
#
# COMPACT_ATOMS: atom_id res chain seq x y z
N ASP A 1 -11.98 5.36 5.61
CA ASP A 1 -11.42 4.54 6.69
C ASP A 1 -10.91 5.46 7.81
N PRO A 2 -11.51 5.46 9.01
CA PRO A 2 -11.08 6.32 10.11
C PRO A 2 -9.72 5.84 10.66
N GLY A 3 -8.64 6.56 10.35
CA GLY A 3 -7.29 6.24 10.84
C GLY A 3 -6.17 6.41 9.81
N ILE A 4 -6.51 6.68 8.55
CA ILE A 4 -5.53 7.01 7.51
C ILE A 4 -4.98 8.42 7.75
N VAL A 5 -3.66 8.53 7.85
CA VAL A 5 -2.93 9.81 7.76
C VAL A 5 -2.13 9.78 6.47
N ALA A 6 -2.52 10.63 5.51
CA ALA A 6 -1.92 10.61 4.17
C ALA A 6 -1.78 12.02 3.57
N PRO A 7 -0.95 12.90 4.16
CA PRO A 7 -0.65 14.19 3.56
C PRO A 7 -0.06 13.98 2.15
N GLY A 8 -0.62 14.69 1.17
CA GLY A 8 -0.20 14.61 -0.24
C GLY A 8 -0.81 13.46 -1.05
N TRP A 9 -1.38 12.44 -0.38
CA TRP A 9 -2.10 11.36 -1.06
C TRP A 9 -3.58 11.72 -1.26
N LYS A 10 -4.12 11.42 -2.44
CA LYS A 10 -5.51 11.66 -2.83
C LYS A 10 -6.23 10.33 -3.02
N ARG A 11 -7.40 10.17 -2.38
CA ARG A 11 -8.31 9.06 -2.69
C ARG A 11 -9.21 9.46 -3.86
N ALA A 12 -9.27 8.64 -4.88
CA ALA A 12 -10.24 8.74 -5.96
C ALA A 12 -11.18 7.52 -5.90
N CYS A 13 -12.45 7.74 -6.18
CA CYS A 13 -13.48 6.69 -6.18
C CYS A 13 -14.21 6.70 -7.53
N ASN A 14 -14.88 5.59 -7.85
CA ASN A 14 -15.66 5.41 -9.08
C ASN A 14 -14.79 5.46 -10.35
N LEU A 15 -13.60 4.86 -10.31
CA LEU A 15 -12.64 4.90 -11.41
C LEU A 15 -12.95 3.90 -12.53
N GLU A 16 -13.76 2.87 -12.27
CA GLU A 16 -14.10 1.78 -13.19
C GLU A 16 -12.86 1.05 -13.75
N SER A 17 -11.75 1.15 -13.03
CA SER A 17 -10.41 0.65 -13.36
C SER A 17 -10.16 -0.79 -12.87
N GLY A 18 -11.14 -1.39 -12.21
CA GLY A 18 -11.06 -2.72 -11.63
C GLY A 18 -10.33 -2.80 -10.29
N ASP A 19 -10.16 -1.69 -9.57
CA ASP A 19 -9.56 -1.64 -8.22
C ASP A 19 -10.56 -2.09 -7.14
N TYR A 20 -10.07 -2.54 -5.99
CA TYR A 20 -10.92 -3.01 -4.89
C TYR A 20 -11.82 -1.86 -4.38
N ASN A 21 -13.09 -2.15 -4.10
CA ASN A 21 -14.12 -1.16 -3.77
C ASN A 21 -14.27 0.00 -4.78
N ASN A 22 -13.69 -0.11 -5.98
CA ASN A 22 -13.65 0.92 -7.01
C ASN A 22 -13.06 2.25 -6.51
N ASP A 23 -12.05 2.17 -5.63
CA ASP A 23 -11.28 3.32 -5.17
C ASP A 23 -9.78 3.08 -5.21
N LEU A 24 -9.02 4.17 -5.20
CA LEU A 24 -7.58 4.14 -5.30
C LEU A 24 -6.99 5.33 -4.54
N THR A 25 -5.94 5.10 -3.75
CA THR A 25 -5.22 6.18 -3.07
C THR A 25 -3.89 6.41 -3.78
N MET A 26 -3.64 7.63 -4.26
CA MET A 26 -2.51 7.97 -5.13
C MET A 26 -1.68 9.11 -4.58
N SER A 27 -0.37 9.13 -4.88
CA SER A 27 0.51 10.29 -4.69
C SER A 27 1.39 10.50 -5.92
N GLU A 28 1.69 11.77 -6.21
CA GLU A 28 2.59 12.21 -7.29
C GLU A 28 3.86 12.87 -6.75
N ILE A 29 3.96 13.06 -5.43
CA ILE A 29 5.04 13.83 -4.80
C ILE A 29 5.98 12.86 -4.08
N ALA A 30 7.23 12.83 -4.52
CA ALA A 30 8.29 12.08 -3.85
C ALA A 30 8.43 12.53 -2.39
N GLY A 31 8.48 11.56 -1.48
CA GLY A 31 8.56 11.78 -0.03
C GLY A 31 7.21 11.78 0.69
N ASP A 32 6.08 11.84 -0.03
CA ASP A 32 4.76 11.70 0.59
C ASP A 32 4.62 10.33 1.28
N VAL A 33 3.97 10.36 2.44
CA VAL A 33 3.79 9.17 3.28
C VAL A 33 2.30 8.91 3.46
N TRP A 34 1.89 7.69 3.14
CA TRP A 34 0.63 7.11 3.57
C TRP A 34 0.89 6.23 4.79
N SER A 35 0.14 6.42 5.88
CA SER A 35 0.35 5.68 7.13
C SER A 35 -0.96 5.12 7.68
N TYR A 36 -0.87 3.91 8.23
CA TYR A 36 -1.98 3.23 8.91
C TYR A 36 -1.48 2.36 10.07
N SER A 37 -2.20 2.36 11.18
CA SER A 37 -1.92 1.48 12.32
C SER A 37 -2.90 0.31 12.32
N PHE A 38 -2.38 -0.90 12.48
CA PHE A 38 -3.16 -2.14 12.48
C PHE A 38 -2.78 -3.03 13.66
N LYS A 39 -3.66 -3.98 13.99
CA LYS A 39 -3.37 -5.06 14.95
C LYS A 39 -3.36 -6.39 14.20
N GLY A 40 -2.27 -7.14 14.26
CA GLY A 40 -2.12 -8.41 13.54
C GLY A 40 -0.72 -8.99 13.67
N SER A 41 -0.46 -10.04 12.91
CA SER A 41 0.87 -10.67 12.76
C SER A 41 1.42 -10.57 11.34
N GLY A 42 0.66 -9.98 10.42
CA GLY A 42 1.07 -9.80 9.04
C GLY A 42 0.24 -8.78 8.28
N VAL A 43 0.78 -8.35 7.14
CA VAL A 43 0.12 -7.44 6.21
C VAL A 43 0.53 -7.76 4.78
N THR A 44 -0.46 -7.73 3.89
CA THR A 44 -0.28 -7.78 2.43
C THR A 44 -0.66 -6.42 1.85
N VAL A 45 0.19 -5.88 0.99
CA VAL A 45 -0.04 -4.63 0.26
C VAL A 45 -0.46 -4.97 -1.17
N ILE A 46 -1.57 -4.39 -1.59
CA ILE A 46 -2.15 -4.52 -2.93
C ILE A 46 -2.12 -3.15 -3.60
N ALA A 47 -1.58 -3.11 -4.82
CA ALA A 47 -1.47 -1.89 -5.62
C ALA A 47 -1.63 -2.21 -7.10
N PRO A 48 -2.08 -1.25 -7.93
CA PRO A 48 -2.00 -1.41 -9.37
C PRO A 48 -0.56 -1.30 -9.84
N LYS A 49 -0.28 -1.90 -11.00
CA LYS A 49 0.93 -1.64 -11.79
C LYS A 49 0.57 -1.01 -13.11
N GLU A 50 1.30 0.01 -13.51
CA GLU A 50 1.02 0.81 -14.71
C GLU A 50 2.30 1.32 -15.35
N ASP A 51 2.29 1.53 -16.67
CA ASP A 51 3.45 2.10 -17.35
C ASP A 51 3.77 3.50 -16.81
N GLY A 52 5.05 3.78 -16.57
CA GLY A 52 5.50 5.03 -15.95
C GLY A 52 5.19 5.21 -14.45
N ALA A 53 4.56 4.24 -13.77
CA ALA A 53 4.32 4.33 -12.32
C ALA A 53 5.64 4.34 -11.51
N GLY A 54 5.59 4.99 -10.35
CA GLY A 54 6.75 5.21 -9.49
C GLY A 54 7.17 4.02 -8.62
N ILE A 55 8.06 4.31 -7.67
CA ILE A 55 8.57 3.35 -6.69
C ILE A 55 7.96 3.67 -5.32
N ILE A 56 7.53 2.64 -4.60
CA ILE A 56 7.11 2.76 -3.20
C ILE A 56 8.11 2.09 -2.26
N GLU A 57 8.32 2.67 -1.09
CA GLU A 57 9.01 2.04 0.04
C GLU A 57 7.99 1.70 1.12
N ILE A 58 8.01 0.46 1.60
CA ILE A 58 7.10 -0.07 2.61
C ILE A 58 7.89 -0.29 3.88
N GLN A 59 7.45 0.34 4.96
CA GLN A 59 8.01 0.20 6.29
C GLN A 59 6.96 -0.37 7.25
N ILE A 60 7.43 -1.19 8.20
CA ILE A 60 6.65 -1.61 9.37
C ILE A 60 7.44 -1.20 10.60
N ASP A 61 6.80 -0.47 11.51
CA ASP A 61 7.40 0.04 12.75
C ASP A 61 8.74 0.75 12.50
N ASP A 62 8.72 1.67 11.53
CA ASP A 62 9.87 2.49 11.07
C ASP A 62 11.04 1.70 10.48
N LYS A 63 10.87 0.39 10.21
CA LYS A 63 11.87 -0.45 9.54
C LYS A 63 11.44 -0.72 8.10
N VAL A 64 12.34 -0.46 7.15
CA VAL A 64 12.13 -0.81 5.74
C VAL A 64 11.97 -2.32 5.59
N ARG A 65 10.88 -2.74 4.94
CA ARG A 65 10.56 -4.14 4.63
C ARG A 65 10.63 -4.44 3.15
N ALA A 66 10.29 -3.46 2.30
CA ALA A 66 10.37 -3.61 0.85
C ALA A 66 10.52 -2.25 0.14
N THR A 67 11.11 -2.29 -1.05
CA THR A 67 11.06 -1.22 -2.05
C THR A 67 10.55 -1.84 -3.34
N VAL A 68 9.44 -1.33 -3.88
CA VAL A 68 8.74 -1.95 -5.01
C VAL A 68 8.58 -0.93 -6.15
N ASN A 69 9.03 -1.31 -7.34
CA ASN A 69 8.71 -0.60 -8.57
C ASN A 69 7.30 -1.00 -9.06
N LEU A 70 6.38 -0.04 -9.15
CA LEU A 70 5.02 -0.24 -9.64
C LEU A 70 4.92 -0.15 -11.16
N SER A 71 6.00 0.21 -11.84
CA SER A 71 6.05 0.26 -13.30
C SER A 71 5.89 -1.13 -13.93
N THR A 72 5.11 -1.21 -15.01
CA THR A 72 5.01 -2.39 -15.87
C THR A 72 4.82 -1.96 -17.32
N THR A 73 5.25 -2.79 -18.28
CA THR A 73 5.00 -2.53 -19.70
C THR A 73 3.63 -3.07 -20.12
N GLY A 74 2.90 -2.32 -20.94
CA GLY A 74 1.62 -2.73 -21.50
C GLY A 74 0.42 -2.25 -20.69
N MET A 75 -0.69 -2.99 -20.73
CA MET A 75 -1.92 -2.56 -20.05
C MET A 75 -1.77 -2.54 -18.53
N ARG A 76 -2.44 -1.56 -17.90
CA ARG A 76 -2.57 -1.44 -16.43
C ARG A 76 -3.06 -2.76 -15.82
N LYS A 77 -2.44 -3.15 -14.72
CA LYS A 77 -2.78 -4.34 -13.94
C LYS A 77 -3.32 -3.91 -12.58
N PRO A 78 -4.64 -3.88 -12.35
CA PRO A 78 -5.22 -3.60 -11.02
C PRO A 78 -4.90 -4.71 -10.02
N GLN A 79 -5.07 -4.45 -8.73
CA GLN A 79 -5.09 -5.46 -7.66
C GLN A 79 -3.88 -6.41 -7.60
N GLN A 80 -2.64 -5.90 -7.79
CA GLN A 80 -1.45 -6.73 -7.72
C GLN A 80 -0.94 -6.86 -6.28
N LEU A 81 -0.63 -8.07 -5.85
CA LEU A 81 0.13 -8.30 -4.61
C LEU A 81 1.55 -7.79 -4.83
N VAL A 82 1.92 -6.72 -4.12
CA VAL A 82 3.24 -6.07 -4.27
C VAL A 82 4.17 -6.32 -3.10
N CYS A 83 3.63 -6.62 -1.92
CA CYS A 83 4.41 -6.99 -0.74
C CYS A 83 3.56 -7.84 0.20
N GLU A 84 4.19 -8.82 0.84
CA GLU A 84 3.57 -9.66 1.87
C GLU A 84 4.55 -9.87 3.01
N ILE A 85 4.09 -9.62 4.23
CA ILE A 85 4.85 -9.72 5.47
C ILE A 85 4.03 -10.57 6.43
N ARG A 86 4.50 -11.74 6.84
CA ARG A 86 3.72 -12.72 7.65
C ARG A 86 4.24 -12.98 9.07
N ASP A 87 5.47 -12.56 9.36
CA ASP A 87 6.19 -12.90 10.59
C ASP A 87 6.42 -11.66 11.47
N LEU A 88 5.34 -10.94 11.76
CA LEU A 88 5.35 -9.89 12.79
C LEU A 88 4.91 -10.50 14.12
N GLU A 89 5.52 -10.01 15.20
CA GLU A 89 5.08 -10.33 16.56
C GLU A 89 3.61 -9.96 16.74
N PRO A 90 2.73 -10.85 17.22
CA PRO A 90 1.34 -10.55 17.51
C PRO A 90 1.13 -9.23 18.27
N GLY A 91 0.60 -8.20 17.61
CA GLY A 91 0.51 -6.90 18.27
C GLY A 91 -0.01 -5.76 17.42
N ASN A 92 0.20 -4.54 17.92
CA ASN A 92 -0.05 -3.31 17.19
C ASN A 92 1.19 -2.95 16.37
N HIS A 93 0.98 -2.62 15.11
CA HIS A 93 2.01 -2.19 14.18
C HIS A 93 1.58 -0.95 13.42
N THR A 94 2.55 -0.22 12.89
CA THR A 94 2.30 0.87 11.94
C THR A 94 2.96 0.55 10.62
N ILE A 95 2.16 0.55 9.55
CA ILE A 95 2.66 0.53 8.17
C ILE A 95 2.79 1.96 7.65
N LYS A 96 3.93 2.25 7.02
CA LYS A 96 4.15 3.45 6.22
C LYS A 96 4.49 3.05 4.79
N ILE A 97 3.83 3.69 3.83
CA ILE A 97 4.12 3.54 2.41
C ILE A 97 4.52 4.91 1.87
N ILE A 98 5.75 4.98 1.37
CA ILE A 98 6.41 6.23 1.00
C ILE A 98 6.60 6.26 -0.51
N ASN A 99 6.20 7.34 -1.18
CA ASN A 99 6.55 7.55 -2.57
C ASN A 99 8.05 7.87 -2.67
N ARG A 100 8.83 7.05 -3.38
CA ARG A 100 10.28 7.23 -3.58
C ARG A 100 10.65 7.61 -5.01
N GLY A 101 9.68 7.72 -5.92
CA GLY A 101 9.94 7.98 -7.33
C GLY A 101 9.33 9.29 -7.82
N ASP A 102 9.72 9.63 -9.04
CA ASP A 102 9.31 10.83 -9.76
C ASP A 102 7.93 10.67 -10.45
N GLY A 103 7.36 9.46 -10.37
CA GLY A 103 6.11 9.08 -11.03
C GLY A 103 4.97 8.81 -10.04
N ASN A 104 3.75 8.77 -10.56
CA ASN A 104 2.56 8.49 -9.76
C ASN A 104 2.66 7.10 -9.14
N VAL A 105 2.37 7.01 -7.85
CA VAL A 105 2.22 5.76 -7.12
C VAL A 105 0.81 5.64 -6.61
N ALA A 106 0.35 4.40 -6.45
CA ALA A 106 -0.98 4.12 -5.97
C ALA A 106 -1.01 2.89 -5.06
N ILE A 107 -1.91 2.90 -4.10
CA ILE A 107 -2.24 1.77 -3.22
C ILE A 107 -3.74 1.56 -3.31
N ASP A 108 -4.13 0.30 -3.46
CA ASP A 108 -5.52 -0.12 -3.60
C ASP A 108 -6.04 -0.62 -2.25
N ALA A 109 -5.39 -1.65 -1.70
CA ALA A 109 -5.84 -2.28 -0.45
C ALA A 109 -4.70 -2.78 0.43
N LEU A 110 -5.01 -2.89 1.73
CA LEU A 110 -4.24 -3.67 2.69
C LEU A 110 -5.08 -4.84 3.16
N LYS A 111 -4.46 -6.02 3.28
CA LYS A 111 -5.03 -7.17 3.97
C LYS A 111 -4.20 -7.47 5.20
N ILE A 112 -4.83 -7.44 6.38
CA ILE A 112 -4.18 -7.73 7.65
C ILE A 112 -4.37 -9.22 7.97
N ASP A 113 -3.28 -9.90 8.30
CA ASP A 113 -3.34 -11.23 8.88
C ASP A 113 -3.57 -11.05 10.38
N ASN A 114 -4.82 -11.29 10.79
CA ASN A 114 -5.23 -11.16 12.18
C ASN A 114 -4.50 -12.20 13.04
N LEU A 115 -4.41 -11.88 14.33
CA LEU A 115 -3.97 -12.86 15.33
C LEU A 115 -4.85 -14.10 15.16
N LYS A 116 -4.23 -15.28 15.04
CA LYS A 116 -4.99 -16.51 15.16
C LYS A 116 -5.65 -16.46 16.54
N ASP A 117 -6.97 -16.48 16.58
CA ASP A 117 -7.67 -16.74 17.82
C ASP A 117 -7.16 -18.10 18.30
N GLU A 118 -6.46 -18.13 19.43
CA GLU A 118 -6.17 -19.39 20.11
C GLU A 118 -7.54 -19.99 20.49
N ILE A 119 -7.87 -21.12 19.87
CA ILE A 119 -9.06 -21.93 20.16
C ILE A 119 -8.81 -22.71 21.45
#